data_AF-A0A7C1TVZ7-F1
#
_entry.id   AF-A0A7C1TVZ7-F1
#
_cell.length_a   1.000
_cell.length_b   1.000
_cell.length_c   1.000
_cell.angle_alpha   90.00
_cell.angle_beta   90.00
_cell.angle_gamma   90.00
#
_symmetry.space_group_name_H-M   'P 1'
#
loop_
_entity.id
_entity.type
_entity.pdbx_description
1 polymer ?
#
loop_
_entity_poly.entity_id
_entity_poly.type
_entity_poly.pdbx_seq_one_letter_code
_entity_poly.pdbx_strand_id
1 'polypeptide(L)' 'VHRIASLLKRWLLGTHQGAVSNEHLDDYLDEYTFRFNRRSARARGLLFCRLVEQAMQLDPVSYRQIVRGRQEGDHYI' A
#
# COMPACT_ATOMS: atom_id res chain seq x y z
N VAL A 1 -17.73 6.32 -13.51
CA VAL A 1 -17.45 5.39 -12.38
C VAL A 1 -16.85 4.06 -12.84
N HIS A 2 -17.37 3.42 -13.91
CA HIS A 2 -16.88 2.13 -14.42
C HIS A 2 -15.38 2.07 -14.79
N ARG A 3 -14.77 3.17 -15.23
CA ARG A 3 -13.36 3.19 -15.64
C ARG A 3 -12.40 2.80 -14.51
N ILE A 4 -12.67 3.24 -13.28
CA ILE A 4 -11.81 2.93 -12.12
C ILE A 4 -11.93 1.44 -11.78
N ALA A 5 -13.15 0.90 -11.72
CA ALA A 5 -13.39 -0.51 -11.47
C ALA A 5 -12.78 -1.41 -12.57
N SER A 6 -12.90 -1.04 -13.84
CA SER A 6 -12.28 -1.78 -14.95
C SER A 6 -10.75 -1.78 -14.89
N LEU A 7 -10.14 -0.69 -14.43
CA LEU A 7 -8.68 -0.59 -14.25
C LEU A 7 -8.20 -1.40 -13.04
N LEU A 8 -8.93 -1.35 -11.93
CA LEU A 8 -8.68 -2.20 -10.76
C LEU A 8 -8.75 -3.68 -11.15
N LYS A 9 -9.83 -4.11 -11.80
CA LYS A 9 -10.00 -5.50 -12.28
C LYS A 9 -8.85 -5.94 -13.19
N ARG A 10 -8.42 -5.09 -14.13
CA ARG A 10 -7.28 -5.37 -15.01
C ARG A 10 -5.97 -5.48 -14.23
N TRP A 11 -5.76 -4.60 -13.26
CA TRP A 11 -4.54 -4.60 -12.44
C TRP A 11 -4.47 -5.85 -11.56
N LEU A 12 -5.58 -6.25 -10.93
CA LEU A 12 -5.68 -7.49 -10.16
C LEU A 12 -5.37 -8.72 -11.01
N LEU A 13 -5.97 -8.81 -12.20
CA LEU A 13 -5.71 -9.93 -13.11
C LEU A 13 -4.25 -9.97 -13.62
N GLY A 14 -3.62 -8.81 -13.83
CA GLY A 14 -2.25 -8.74 -14.33
C GLY A 14 -1.16 -8.92 -13.26
N THR A 15 -1.30 -8.27 -12.10
CA THR A 15 -0.26 -8.29 -11.05
C THR A 15 -0.42 -9.49 -10.14
N HIS A 16 -1.65 -9.79 -9.74
CA HIS A 16 -1.95 -10.91 -8.85
C HIS A 16 -2.31 -12.19 -9.62
N GLN A 17 -2.36 -12.16 -10.96
CA GLN A 17 -2.63 -13.34 -11.80
C GLN A 17 -3.94 -14.07 -11.42
N GLY A 18 -4.90 -13.35 -10.85
CA GLY A 18 -6.15 -13.91 -10.33
C GLY A 18 -6.06 -14.55 -8.94
N ALA A 19 -4.87 -14.66 -8.34
CA ALA A 19 -4.66 -15.09 -6.96
C ALA A 19 -4.89 -13.92 -5.99
N VAL A 20 -6.16 -13.51 -5.86
CA VAL A 20 -6.61 -12.44 -4.98
C VAL A 20 -7.40 -13.06 -3.84
N SER A 21 -6.98 -12.85 -2.59
CA SER A 21 -7.73 -13.27 -1.41
C SER A 21 -8.61 -12.12 -0.90
N ASN A 22 -9.81 -12.44 -0.41
CA ASN A 22 -10.63 -11.44 0.29
C ASN A 22 -9.97 -10.93 1.58
N GLU A 23 -9.11 -11.75 2.20
CA GLU A 23 -8.41 -11.40 3.44
C GLU A 23 -7.49 -10.17 3.27
N HIS A 24 -6.97 -9.93 2.07
CA HIS A 24 -6.08 -8.82 1.77
C HIS A 24 -6.72 -7.75 0.89
N LEU A 25 -8.05 -7.72 0.83
CA LEU A 25 -8.77 -6.81 -0.08
C LEU A 25 -8.41 -5.34 0.19
N ASP A 26 -8.34 -4.95 1.46
CA ASP A 26 -8.01 -3.58 1.87
C ASP A 26 -6.58 -3.20 1.43
N ASP A 27 -5.61 -4.09 1.65
CA ASP A 27 -4.22 -3.90 1.21
C ASP A 27 -4.13 -3.72 -0.33
N TYR A 28 -4.90 -4.51 -1.09
CA TYR A 28 -4.94 -4.38 -2.56
C TYR A 28 -5.55 -3.04 -3.00
N LEU A 29 -6.55 -2.53 -2.29
CA LEU A 29 -7.18 -1.25 -2.60
C LEU A 29 -6.25 -0.07 -2.29
N ASP A 30 -5.52 -0.14 -1.18
CA ASP A 30 -4.51 0.84 -0.82
C ASP A 30 -3.37 0.87 -1.84
N GLU A 31 -2.87 -0.31 -2.25
CA GLU A 31 -1.84 -0.41 -3.28
C GLU A 31 -2.33 0.15 -4.62
N TYR A 32 -3.55 -0.21 -5.04
CA TYR A 32 -4.14 0.31 -6.26
C TYR A 32 -4.25 1.84 -6.22
N THR A 33 -4.71 2.40 -5.11
CA THR A 33 -4.84 3.85 -4.89
C THR A 33 -3.47 4.53 -5.00
N PHE A 34 -2.44 3.97 -4.37
CA PHE A 34 -1.07 4.45 -4.49
C PHE A 34 -0.59 4.45 -5.95
N ARG A 35 -0.73 3.33 -6.66
CA ARG A 35 -0.30 3.19 -8.06
C ARG A 35 -1.06 4.14 -9.00
N PHE A 36 -2.36 4.30 -8.78
CA PHE A 36 -3.22 5.17 -9.56
C PHE A 36 -2.82 6.64 -9.40
N ASN A 37 -2.68 7.10 -8.14
CA ASN A 37 -2.33 8.49 -7.83
C ASN A 37 -0.87 8.84 -8.20
N ARG A 38 0.06 7.88 -8.10
CA ARG A 38 1.48 8.09 -8.47
C ARG A 38 1.66 8.47 -9.94
N ARG A 39 0.84 7.93 -10.86
CA ARG A 39 1.01 8.13 -12.31
C ARG A 39 0.81 9.59 -12.71
N SER A 40 -0.18 10.25 -12.13
CA SER A 40 -0.54 11.66 -12.41
C SER A 40 0.08 12.66 -11.44
N ALA A 41 0.68 12.21 -10.33
CA ALA A 41 1.33 13.11 -9.38
C ALA A 41 2.44 13.94 -10.05
N ARG A 42 2.37 15.27 -9.91
CA ARG A 42 3.35 16.23 -10.45
C ARG A 42 4.70 16.13 -9.74
N ALA A 43 4.70 15.70 -8.48
CA ALA A 43 5.89 15.60 -7.64
C ALA A 43 6.09 14.18 -7.11
N ARG A 44 6.31 13.22 -8.02
CA ARG A 44 6.46 11.79 -7.67
C ARG A 44 7.60 11.52 -6.67
N GLY A 45 8.66 12.33 -6.71
CA GLY A 45 9.79 12.24 -5.78
C GLY A 45 9.42 12.51 -4.32
N LEU A 46 8.31 13.23 -4.06
CA LEU A 46 7.88 13.50 -2.68
C LEU A 46 7.42 12.23 -1.96
N LEU A 47 6.98 11.19 -2.66
CA LEU A 47 6.67 9.90 -2.03
C LEU A 47 7.94 9.26 -1.45
N PHE A 48 9.06 9.34 -2.18
CA PHE A 48 10.35 8.89 -1.68
C PHE A 48 10.80 9.74 -0.49
N CYS A 49 10.71 11.06 -0.59
CA CYS A 49 11.07 11.95 0.51
C CYS A 49 10.23 11.68 1.76
N ARG A 50 8.90 11.48 1.61
CA ARG A 50 8.02 11.11 2.74
C ARG A 50 8.39 9.76 3.34
N LEU A 51 8.76 8.77 2.53
CA LEU A 51 9.22 7.48 3.02
C LEU A 51 10.50 7.61 3.86
N VAL A 52 11.46 8.40 3.39
CA VAL A 52 12.70 8.68 4.13
C VAL A 52 12.40 9.44 5.42
N GLU A 53 11.53 10.46 5.35
CA GLU A 53 11.09 11.22 6.52
C GLU A 53 10.44 10.32 7.57
N GLN A 54 9.51 9.44 7.17
CA GLN A 54 8.89 8.48 8.08
C GLN A 54 9.91 7.48 8.64
N ALA A 55 10.87 7.00 7.83
CA ALA A 55 11.93 6.11 8.29
C ALA A 55 12.87 6.77 9.30
N MET A 56 13.03 8.10 9.27
CA MET A 56 13.80 8.85 10.26
C MET A 56 13.00 9.10 11.56
N GLN A 57 11.67 9.14 11.49
CA GLN A 57 10.80 9.39 12.64
C GLN A 57 10.42 8.11 13.40
N LEU A 58 10.45 6.95 12.73
CA LEU A 58 10.09 5.67 13.31
C LEU A 58 11.33 4.99 13.94
N ASP A 59 11.12 4.34 15.08
CA ASP A 59 12.12 3.43 15.64
C ASP A 59 12.41 2.27 14.67
N PRO A 60 13.62 1.68 14.71
CA PRO A 60 13.97 0.55 13.88
C PRO A 60 12.99 -0.61 14.04
N VAL A 61 12.23 -0.92 12.98
CA VAL A 61 11.29 -2.04 12.94
C VAL A 61 11.97 -3.26 12.35
N SER A 62 11.95 -4.38 13.08
CA SER A 62 12.49 -5.65 12.58
C SER A 62 11.58 -6.27 11.52
N TYR A 63 12.15 -7.05 10.61
CA TYR A 63 11.38 -7.77 9.59
C TYR A 63 10.24 -8.63 10.17
N ARG A 64 10.45 -9.24 11.34
CA ARG A 64 9.42 -10.04 12.03
C ARG A 64 8.22 -9.19 12.47
N GLN A 65 8.44 -7.95 12.88
CA GLN A 65 7.36 -7.03 13.25
C GLN A 65 6.59 -6.56 12.01
N ILE A 66 7.27 -6.39 10.87
CA ILE A 66 6.61 -6.04 9.60
C ILE A 66 5.69 -7.18 9.12
N VAL A 67 6.17 -8.43 9.14
CA VAL A 67 5.42 -9.59 8.64
C VAL A 67 4.26 -10.00 9.55
N ARG A 68 4.33 -9.71 10.86
CA ARG A 68 3.24 -10.01 11.81
C ARG A 68 2.02 -9.08 11.67
N GLY A 69 2.11 -8.04 10.84
CA GLY A 69 1.07 -7.02 10.70
C GLY A 69 0.89 -6.20 11.97
N ARG A 70 0.05 -5.15 11.89
CA ARG A 70 -0.34 -4.38 13.07
C ARG A 70 -1.29 -5.22 13.90
N GLN A 71 -0.79 -5.87 14.94
CA GLN A 71 -1.65 -6.38 16.01
C GLN A 71 -2.27 -5.14 16.66
N GLU A 72 -3.60 -5.00 16.59
CA GLU A 72 -4.36 -4.03 17.39
C GLU A 72 -4.07 -4.33 18.88
N GLY A 73 -3.06 -3.67 19.45
CA GLY A 73 -2.62 -3.98 20.80
C GLY A 73 -1.51 -3.08 21.34
N ASP A 74 -0.65 -2.52 20.48
CA ASP A 74 0.43 -1.64 20.94
C ASP A 74 0.02 -0.17 20.85
N HIS A 75 -1.04 0.17 21.60
CA HIS A 75 -1.28 1.54 22.07
C HIS A 75 -0.56 1.68 23.42
N TYR A 76 0.77 1.79 23.39
CA TYR A 76 1.53 2.25 24.55
C TYR A 76 1.62 3.78 24.48
N ILE A 77 0.97 4.39 25.47
CA ILE A 77 1.13 5.75 26.04
C ILE A 77 2.00 6.73 25.26
#